data_AF-A0A0K2UUD8-F1
#
_entry.id   AF-A0A0K2UUD8-F1
#
_cell.length_a   1.000
_cell.length_b   1.000
_cell.length_c   1.000
_cell.angle_alpha   90.00
_cell.angle_beta   90.00
_cell.angle_gamma   90.00
#
_symmetry.space_group_name_H-M   'P 1'
#
loop_
_entity.id
_entity.type
_entity.pdbx_description
1 polymer ?
#
loop_
_entity_poly.entity_id
_entity_poly.type
_entity_poly.pdbx_seq_one_letter_code
_entity_poly.pdbx_strand_id
1 'polypeptide(L)'
;NIMLLMTGTLHQRPISELVGKCNALGSFEQMEAIHVASTPAELYNAVLVDTPLAPFFENCIYEQDLDEVNIEIIRNTLYKSYLESFYNFCKDMGGETAEVMCEILAFEADRRAFVITINSFGTELTKDDREKLYPTCGKLFPDGLKSLARADDYEQVRSVAEFYNDYKSCFEEAGTNPGDKTLEDKFFEHEVKLNVNAFMQQFHFG
;
A
#
# COMPACT_ATOMS: atom_id res chain seq x y z
N ASN A 1 -3.77 -9.17 -7.29
CA ASN A 1 -4.29 -10.50 -7.68
C ASN A 1 -4.96 -11.22 -6.53
N ILE A 2 -4.28 -11.57 -5.44
CA ILE A 2 -4.90 -12.35 -4.34
C ILE A 2 -6.14 -11.68 -3.75
N MET A 3 -6.11 -10.38 -3.46
CA MET A 3 -7.29 -9.67 -2.96
C MET A 3 -8.49 -9.77 -3.93
N LEU A 4 -8.25 -9.70 -5.24
CA LEU A 4 -9.30 -9.87 -6.26
C LEU A 4 -9.89 -11.28 -6.22
N LEU A 5 -9.04 -12.30 -6.05
CA LEU A 5 -9.48 -13.69 -5.94
C LEU A 5 -10.28 -13.90 -4.66
N MET A 6 -9.80 -13.39 -3.51
CA MET A 6 -10.50 -13.50 -2.22
C MET A 6 -11.88 -12.85 -2.25
N THR A 7 -12.00 -11.61 -2.76
CA THR A 7 -13.29 -10.93 -2.89
C THR A 7 -14.21 -11.68 -3.85
N GLY A 8 -13.69 -12.18 -4.97
CA GLY A 8 -14.50 -12.93 -5.92
C GLY A 8 -15.01 -14.27 -5.37
N THR A 9 -14.18 -15.00 -4.62
CA THR A 9 -14.60 -16.24 -3.93
C THR A 9 -15.64 -15.96 -2.84
N LEU A 10 -15.52 -14.85 -2.12
CA LEU A 10 -16.54 -14.41 -1.15
C LEU A 10 -17.91 -14.18 -1.80
N HIS A 11 -17.92 -13.63 -3.02
CA HIS A 11 -19.13 -13.49 -3.85
C HIS A 11 -19.51 -14.74 -4.67
N GLN A 12 -18.92 -15.90 -4.37
CA GLN A 12 -19.21 -17.17 -5.04
C GLN A 12 -18.96 -17.14 -6.57
N ARG A 13 -18.02 -16.29 -7.03
CA ARG A 13 -17.61 -16.28 -8.43
C ARG A 13 -16.55 -17.34 -8.68
N PRO A 14 -16.62 -18.08 -9.81
CA PRO A 14 -15.63 -19.08 -10.12
C PRO A 14 -14.27 -18.44 -10.38
N ILE A 15 -13.21 -19.00 -9.76
CA ILE A 15 -11.84 -18.49 -9.85
C ILE A 15 -11.36 -18.42 -11.32
N SER A 16 -11.79 -19.36 -12.16
CA SER A 16 -11.46 -19.39 -13.59
C SER A 16 -11.89 -18.11 -14.34
N GLU A 17 -12.98 -17.45 -13.92
CA GLU A 17 -13.40 -16.17 -14.51
C GLU A 17 -12.54 -15.00 -14.02
N LEU A 18 -12.08 -15.06 -12.76
CA LEU A 18 -11.31 -13.99 -12.12
C LEU A 18 -9.85 -13.97 -12.56
N VAL A 19 -9.30 -15.12 -12.93
CA VAL A 19 -7.89 -15.23 -13.37
C VAL A 19 -7.65 -14.47 -14.66
N GLY A 20 -8.63 -14.43 -15.58
CA GLY A 20 -8.55 -13.59 -16.77
C GLY A 20 -8.49 -12.07 -16.48
N LYS A 21 -8.82 -11.65 -15.25
CA LYS A 21 -8.77 -10.24 -14.79
C LYS A 21 -7.56 -9.96 -13.89
N CYS A 22 -6.71 -10.95 -13.62
CA CYS A 22 -5.49 -10.76 -12.85
C CYS A 22 -4.43 -10.02 -13.65
N ASN A 23 -3.58 -9.25 -12.95
CA ASN A 23 -2.45 -8.57 -13.57
C ASN A 23 -1.35 -9.61 -13.90
N ALA A 24 -0.87 -9.60 -15.15
CA ALA A 24 0.12 -10.55 -15.65
C ALA A 24 1.45 -10.51 -14.88
N LEU A 25 1.86 -9.35 -14.34
CA LEU A 25 3.10 -9.20 -13.57
C LEU A 25 3.05 -9.96 -12.23
N GLY A 26 1.87 -10.20 -11.69
CA GLY A 26 1.64 -10.97 -10.46
C GLY A 26 1.12 -12.37 -10.73
N SER A 27 1.35 -12.92 -11.93
CA SER A 27 1.03 -14.31 -12.27
C SER A 27 2.23 -15.20 -11.92
N PHE A 28 1.96 -16.37 -11.34
CA PHE A 28 2.97 -17.36 -10.99
C PHE A 28 2.44 -18.76 -11.33
N GLU A 29 3.35 -19.67 -11.69
CA GLU A 29 2.99 -21.03 -12.16
C GLU A 29 2.15 -21.80 -11.13
N GLN A 30 2.38 -21.57 -9.83
CA GLN A 30 1.64 -22.22 -8.74
C GLN A 30 0.19 -21.69 -8.57
N MET A 31 -0.27 -20.74 -9.41
CA MET A 31 -1.69 -20.34 -9.44
C MET A 31 -2.63 -21.50 -9.79
N GLU A 32 -2.12 -22.59 -10.37
CA GLU A 32 -2.93 -23.79 -10.61
C GLU A 32 -3.46 -24.44 -9.33
N ALA A 33 -2.68 -24.43 -8.24
CA ALA A 33 -3.13 -24.93 -6.93
C ALA A 33 -4.26 -24.07 -6.35
N ILE A 34 -4.22 -22.76 -6.64
CA ILE A 34 -5.20 -21.77 -6.20
C ILE A 34 -6.54 -21.95 -6.92
N HIS A 35 -6.56 -22.48 -8.15
CA HIS A 35 -7.81 -22.75 -8.89
C HIS A 35 -8.70 -23.80 -8.23
N VAL A 36 -8.16 -24.65 -7.35
CA VAL A 36 -8.90 -25.71 -6.68
C VAL A 36 -9.65 -25.19 -5.44
N ALA A 37 -9.23 -24.05 -4.89
CA ALA A 37 -9.85 -23.47 -3.71
C ALA A 37 -11.30 -23.00 -4.01
N SER A 38 -12.25 -23.46 -3.20
CA SER A 38 -13.67 -23.11 -3.34
C SER A 38 -14.14 -22.19 -2.21
N THR A 39 -13.37 -22.08 -1.13
CA THR A 39 -13.66 -21.19 0.00
C THR A 39 -12.56 -20.15 0.20
N PRO A 40 -12.85 -18.97 0.79
CA PRO A 40 -11.82 -17.97 1.11
C PRO A 40 -10.74 -18.52 2.06
N ALA A 41 -11.11 -19.42 2.96
CA ALA A 41 -10.21 -20.12 3.87
C ALA A 41 -9.23 -21.05 3.14
N GLU A 42 -9.71 -21.89 2.23
CA GLU A 42 -8.86 -22.72 1.37
C GLU A 42 -7.93 -21.86 0.51
N LEU A 43 -8.43 -20.75 -0.01
CA LEU A 43 -7.66 -19.82 -0.82
C LEU A 43 -6.53 -19.16 0.00
N TYR A 44 -6.83 -18.75 1.23
CA TYR A 44 -5.86 -18.19 2.16
C TYR A 44 -4.75 -19.21 2.48
N ASN A 45 -5.12 -20.45 2.79
CA ASN A 45 -4.18 -21.52 3.07
C ASN A 45 -3.30 -21.87 1.85
N ALA A 46 -3.88 -21.93 0.64
CA ALA A 46 -3.13 -22.13 -0.59
C ALA A 46 -2.11 -21.00 -0.83
N VAL A 47 -2.51 -19.76 -0.56
CA VAL A 47 -1.60 -18.60 -0.66
C VAL A 47 -0.44 -18.71 0.34
N LEU A 48 -0.70 -19.13 1.57
CA LEU A 48 0.34 -19.31 2.59
C LEU A 48 1.35 -20.41 2.25
N VAL A 49 0.92 -21.48 1.59
CA VAL A 49 1.80 -22.62 1.31
C VAL A 49 2.56 -22.44 0.00
N ASP A 50 1.88 -22.00 -1.05
CA ASP A 50 2.40 -22.08 -2.42
C ASP A 50 2.89 -20.75 -2.99
N THR A 51 2.87 -19.67 -2.20
CA THR A 51 3.28 -18.33 -2.67
C THR A 51 4.38 -17.71 -1.82
N PRO A 52 5.26 -16.89 -2.41
CA PRO A 52 6.29 -16.16 -1.68
C PRO A 52 5.73 -15.07 -0.75
N LEU A 53 4.41 -14.92 -0.68
CA LEU A 53 3.76 -13.91 0.15
C LEU A 53 3.52 -14.36 1.58
N ALA A 54 3.71 -15.65 1.87
CA ALA A 54 3.52 -16.24 3.20
C ALA A 54 4.12 -15.40 4.35
N PRO A 55 5.36 -14.88 4.25
CA PRO A 55 5.95 -14.09 5.35
C PRO A 55 5.18 -12.79 5.66
N PHE A 56 4.45 -12.23 4.68
CA PHE A 56 3.65 -11.02 4.88
C PHE A 56 2.28 -11.31 5.49
N PHE A 57 1.82 -12.56 5.43
CA PHE A 57 0.55 -12.99 5.98
C PHE A 57 0.65 -13.43 7.45
N GLU A 58 1.84 -13.75 7.98
CA GLU A 58 2.02 -14.13 9.40
C GLU A 58 1.51 -13.07 10.38
N ASN A 59 1.56 -11.79 9.98
CA ASN A 59 1.05 -10.66 10.76
C ASN A 59 -0.37 -10.22 10.37
N CYS A 60 -0.98 -10.87 9.37
CA CYS A 60 -2.32 -10.57 8.86
C CYS A 60 -3.34 -11.58 9.40
N ILE A 61 -4.20 -11.12 10.33
CA ILE A 61 -5.57 -11.55 10.67
C ILE A 61 -5.91 -13.07 10.60
N TYR A 62 -6.59 -13.58 11.63
CA TYR A 62 -7.07 -14.95 11.71
C TYR A 62 -8.14 -15.29 10.65
N GLU A 63 -8.20 -16.55 10.23
CA GLU A 63 -9.12 -17.14 9.23
C GLU A 63 -10.62 -16.81 9.43
N GLN A 64 -11.01 -16.36 10.63
CA GLN A 64 -12.39 -16.10 11.02
C GLN A 64 -12.93 -14.72 10.63
N ASP A 65 -12.07 -13.81 10.14
CA ASP A 65 -12.41 -12.43 9.84
C ASP A 65 -12.41 -12.14 8.32
N LEU A 66 -12.71 -13.10 7.45
CA LEU A 66 -12.69 -12.88 5.99
C LEU A 66 -14.01 -12.28 5.46
N ASP A 67 -14.26 -10.99 5.77
CA ASP A 67 -15.35 -10.16 5.22
C ASP A 67 -14.81 -9.05 4.30
N GLU A 68 -15.67 -8.40 3.49
CA GLU A 68 -15.26 -7.34 2.55
C GLU A 68 -14.47 -6.20 3.19
N VAL A 69 -14.91 -5.70 4.34
CA VAL A 69 -14.20 -4.65 5.11
C VAL A 69 -12.82 -5.13 5.52
N ASN A 70 -12.72 -6.40 5.90
CA ASN A 70 -11.48 -7.02 6.32
C ASN A 70 -10.54 -7.26 5.13
N ILE A 71 -11.04 -7.45 3.90
CA ILE A 71 -10.18 -7.61 2.71
C ILE A 71 -9.38 -6.32 2.44
N GLU A 72 -9.94 -5.13 2.63
CA GLU A 72 -9.18 -3.88 2.44
C GLU A 72 -8.14 -3.67 3.55
N ILE A 73 -8.47 -4.06 4.79
CA ILE A 73 -7.54 -4.05 5.92
C ILE A 73 -6.40 -5.05 5.66
N ILE A 74 -6.70 -6.26 5.19
CA ILE A 74 -5.72 -7.28 4.79
C ILE A 74 -4.82 -6.72 3.68
N ARG A 75 -5.41 -6.10 2.64
CA ARG A 75 -4.64 -5.48 1.56
C ARG A 75 -3.64 -4.47 2.12
N ASN A 76 -4.10 -3.54 2.97
CA ASN A 76 -3.22 -2.51 3.52
C ASN A 76 -2.14 -3.08 4.44
N THR A 77 -2.47 -4.09 5.24
CA THR A 77 -1.51 -4.76 6.15
C THR A 77 -0.44 -5.54 5.37
N LEU A 78 -0.84 -6.25 4.31
CA LEU A 78 0.08 -6.96 3.42
C LEU A 78 1.04 -6.00 2.73
N TYR A 79 0.50 -4.91 2.18
CA TYR A 79 1.31 -3.92 1.51
C TYR A 79 2.23 -3.16 2.46
N LYS A 80 1.80 -2.89 3.69
CA LYS A 80 2.67 -2.34 4.74
C LYS A 80 3.87 -3.26 4.95
N SER A 81 3.62 -4.54 5.21
CA SER A 81 4.68 -5.53 5.45
C SER A 81 5.60 -5.69 4.23
N TYR A 82 5.03 -5.69 3.02
CA TYR A 82 5.79 -5.70 1.77
C TYR A 82 6.69 -4.47 1.62
N LEU A 83 6.15 -3.26 1.82
CA LEU A 83 6.91 -2.01 1.69
C LEU A 83 8.06 -1.94 2.70
N GLU A 84 7.81 -2.33 3.95
CA GLU A 84 8.83 -2.35 5.00
C GLU A 84 9.92 -3.39 4.68
N SER A 85 9.54 -4.59 4.24
CA SER A 85 10.50 -5.62 3.83
C SER A 85 11.32 -5.21 2.61
N PHE A 86 10.69 -4.61 1.61
CA PHE A 86 11.38 -4.19 0.39
C PHE A 86 12.29 -2.98 0.65
N TYR A 87 11.87 -2.05 1.49
CA TYR A 87 12.71 -0.95 1.97
C TYR A 87 13.96 -1.47 2.68
N ASN A 88 13.80 -2.43 3.60
CA ASN A 88 14.94 -3.03 4.31
C ASN A 88 15.86 -3.78 3.34
N PHE A 89 15.31 -4.52 2.38
CA PHE A 89 16.11 -5.17 1.33
C PHE A 89 16.94 -4.16 0.52
N CYS A 90 16.34 -3.05 0.07
CA CYS A 90 17.05 -1.99 -0.66
C CYS A 90 18.12 -1.32 0.21
N LYS A 91 17.81 -1.08 1.49
CA LYS A 91 18.74 -0.50 2.44
C LYS A 91 19.95 -1.41 2.70
N ASP A 92 19.72 -2.72 2.82
CA ASP A 92 20.76 -3.72 3.05
C ASP A 92 21.69 -3.90 1.83
N MET A 93 21.18 -3.68 0.62
CA MET A 93 22.02 -3.64 -0.59
C MET A 93 23.04 -2.50 -0.56
N GLY A 94 22.70 -1.38 0.09
CA GLY A 94 23.59 -0.22 0.24
C GLY A 94 23.92 0.49 -1.08
N GLY A 95 24.88 1.42 -1.00
CA GLY A 95 25.34 2.22 -2.15
C GLY A 95 24.26 3.10 -2.76
N GLU A 96 24.43 3.45 -4.03
CA GLU A 96 23.50 4.30 -4.79
C GLU A 96 22.10 3.69 -4.91
N THR A 97 22.00 2.34 -4.92
CA THR A 97 20.69 1.65 -4.96
C THR A 97 19.88 1.97 -3.71
N ALA A 98 20.50 1.96 -2.53
CA ALA A 98 19.79 2.28 -1.29
C ALA A 98 19.35 3.75 -1.30
N GLU A 99 20.20 4.68 -1.73
CA GLU A 99 19.87 6.11 -1.75
C GLU A 99 18.67 6.41 -2.65
N VAL A 100 18.68 5.89 -3.89
CA VAL A 100 17.60 6.09 -4.87
C VAL A 100 16.31 5.38 -4.43
N MET A 101 16.40 4.07 -4.14
CA MET A 101 15.19 3.29 -3.85
C MET A 101 14.56 3.63 -2.51
N CYS A 102 15.36 3.89 -1.46
CA CYS A 102 14.79 4.28 -0.17
C CYS A 102 14.08 5.63 -0.24
N GLU A 103 14.52 6.56 -1.08
CA GLU A 103 13.80 7.84 -1.29
C GLU A 103 12.43 7.61 -1.95
N ILE A 104 12.38 6.82 -3.03
CA ILE A 104 11.14 6.49 -3.75
C ILE A 104 10.18 5.71 -2.83
N LEU A 105 10.68 4.70 -2.10
CA LEU A 105 9.87 3.88 -1.21
C LEU A 105 9.38 4.65 0.03
N ALA A 106 10.18 5.60 0.54
CA ALA A 106 9.75 6.47 1.63
C ALA A 106 8.58 7.37 1.20
N PHE A 107 8.63 7.91 -0.03
CA PHE A 107 7.51 8.65 -0.60
C PHE A 107 6.26 7.76 -0.76
N GLU A 108 6.42 6.53 -1.26
CA GLU A 108 5.28 5.61 -1.41
C GLU A 108 4.64 5.24 -0.07
N ALA A 109 5.46 5.05 0.98
CA ALA A 109 4.99 4.85 2.34
C ALA A 109 4.17 6.04 2.86
N ASP A 110 4.67 7.26 2.68
CA ASP A 110 4.01 8.48 3.16
C ASP A 110 2.73 8.78 2.37
N ARG A 111 2.78 8.64 1.03
CA ARG A 111 1.60 8.73 0.16
C ARG A 111 0.49 7.81 0.65
N ARG A 112 0.84 6.55 0.96
CA ARG A 112 -0.11 5.57 1.46
C ARG A 112 -0.69 5.96 2.82
N ALA A 113 0.12 6.50 3.73
CA ALA A 113 -0.36 6.99 5.02
C ALA A 113 -1.39 8.13 4.84
N PHE A 114 -1.14 9.08 3.94
CA PHE A 114 -2.10 10.15 3.61
C PHE A 114 -3.40 9.58 3.02
N VAL A 115 -3.31 8.73 2.00
CA VAL A 115 -4.47 8.15 1.30
C VAL A 115 -5.33 7.31 2.25
N ILE A 116 -4.71 6.45 3.09
CA ILE A 116 -5.45 5.67 4.10
C ILE A 116 -6.19 6.60 5.06
N THR A 117 -5.54 7.69 5.51
CA THR A 117 -6.16 8.63 6.44
C THR A 117 -7.37 9.33 5.84
N ILE A 118 -7.23 9.85 4.62
CA ILE A 118 -8.31 10.56 3.91
C ILE A 118 -9.48 9.60 3.64
N ASN A 119 -9.20 8.39 3.15
CA ASN A 119 -10.24 7.42 2.81
C ASN A 119 -10.87 6.74 4.03
N SER A 120 -10.25 6.84 5.21
CA SER A 120 -10.83 6.33 6.46
C SER A 120 -11.95 7.22 7.02
N PHE A 121 -12.06 8.47 6.57
CA PHE A 121 -13.08 9.38 7.07
C PHE A 121 -14.50 8.90 6.71
N GLY A 122 -15.37 8.84 7.72
CA GLY A 122 -16.74 8.34 7.55
C GLY A 122 -16.87 6.81 7.52
N THR A 123 -15.79 6.07 7.80
CA THR A 123 -15.80 4.61 7.97
C THR A 123 -15.81 4.22 9.46
N GLU A 124 -16.01 2.93 9.75
CA GLU A 124 -15.97 2.38 11.13
C GLU A 124 -14.53 2.12 11.63
N LEU A 125 -13.50 2.48 10.86
CA LEU A 125 -12.10 2.25 11.22
C LEU A 125 -11.68 3.13 12.39
N THR A 126 -11.22 2.51 13.48
CA THR A 126 -10.74 3.24 14.66
C THR A 126 -9.39 3.92 14.39
N LYS A 127 -9.08 4.96 15.17
CA LYS A 127 -7.78 5.66 15.09
C LYS A 127 -6.58 4.74 15.34
N ASP A 128 -6.72 3.81 16.30
CA ASP A 128 -5.67 2.85 16.65
C ASP A 128 -5.47 1.81 15.55
N ASP A 129 -6.53 1.33 14.92
CA ASP A 129 -6.42 0.38 13.80
C ASP A 129 -5.85 1.06 12.56
N ARG A 130 -6.22 2.31 12.32
CA ARG A 130 -5.63 3.13 11.26
C ARG A 130 -4.13 3.30 11.44
N GLU A 131 -3.63 3.55 12.65
CA GLU A 131 -2.19 3.66 12.93
C GLU A 131 -1.43 2.37 12.58
N LYS A 132 -2.03 1.20 12.84
CA LYS A 132 -1.43 -0.10 12.50
C LYS A 132 -1.26 -0.30 10.99
N LEU A 133 -2.07 0.36 10.16
CA LEU A 133 -2.01 0.23 8.69
C LEU A 133 -0.90 1.05 8.03
N TYR A 134 -0.30 2.01 8.74
CA TYR A 134 0.73 2.86 8.15
C TYR A 134 2.09 2.14 8.04
N PRO A 135 2.75 2.17 6.87
CA PRO A 135 4.14 1.76 6.74
C PRO A 135 5.07 2.70 7.52
N THR A 136 6.11 2.14 8.13
CA THR A 136 7.03 2.86 9.04
C THR A 136 8.37 3.26 8.41
N CYS A 137 8.50 3.13 7.08
CA CYS A 137 9.73 3.41 6.33
C CYS A 137 9.78 4.78 5.63
N GLY A 138 8.79 5.65 5.87
CA GLY A 138 8.69 7.00 5.29
C GLY A 138 9.24 8.14 6.15
N LYS A 139 9.19 9.37 5.63
CA LYS A 139 9.60 10.60 6.33
C LYS A 139 8.61 10.99 7.43
N LEU A 140 7.36 10.54 7.35
CA LEU A 140 6.34 10.81 8.37
C LEU A 140 6.57 10.03 9.67
N PHE A 141 7.35 8.94 9.64
CA PHE A 141 7.64 8.17 10.84
C PHE A 141 8.71 8.88 11.70
N PRO A 142 8.54 9.02 13.03
CA PRO A 142 7.42 8.51 13.84
C PRO A 142 6.28 9.52 14.07
N ASP A 143 6.58 10.83 14.12
CA ASP A 143 5.65 11.83 14.67
C ASP A 143 4.54 12.25 13.70
N GLY A 144 4.83 12.29 12.41
CA GLY A 144 3.85 12.55 11.35
C GLY A 144 2.75 11.48 11.32
N LEU A 145 3.13 10.19 11.41
CA LEU A 145 2.16 9.08 11.44
C LEU A 145 1.24 9.15 12.66
N LYS A 146 1.78 9.43 13.85
CA LYS A 146 0.97 9.62 15.07
C LYS A 146 0.02 10.81 14.95
N SER A 147 0.43 11.85 14.24
CA SER A 147 -0.40 13.03 14.01
C SER A 147 -1.52 12.72 13.01
N LEU A 148 -1.21 12.01 11.93
CA LEU A 148 -2.20 11.50 10.97
C LEU A 148 -3.21 10.54 11.63
N ALA A 149 -2.73 9.64 12.49
CA ALA A 149 -3.58 8.72 13.23
C ALA A 149 -4.62 9.44 14.11
N ARG A 150 -4.38 10.69 14.49
CA ARG A 150 -5.30 11.50 15.30
C ARG A 150 -6.23 12.38 14.48
N ALA A 151 -5.92 12.60 13.20
CA ALA A 151 -6.66 13.50 12.33
C ALA A 151 -8.11 13.04 12.14
N ASP A 152 -9.05 13.98 12.26
CA ASP A 152 -10.50 13.74 12.10
C ASP A 152 -11.08 14.36 10.81
N ASP A 153 -10.31 15.22 10.15
CA ASP A 153 -10.73 15.92 8.94
C ASP A 153 -9.55 16.18 8.00
N TYR A 154 -9.88 16.61 6.78
CA TYR A 154 -8.90 16.87 5.73
C TYR A 154 -7.95 18.04 6.07
N GLU A 155 -8.42 19.06 6.79
CA GLU A 155 -7.60 20.23 7.16
C GLU A 155 -6.51 19.86 8.18
N GLN A 156 -6.81 18.94 9.09
CA GLN A 156 -5.83 18.38 10.01
C GLN A 156 -4.77 17.56 9.27
N VAL A 157 -5.18 16.76 8.26
CA VAL A 157 -4.22 16.03 7.41
C VAL A 157 -3.31 16.99 6.65
N ARG A 158 -3.87 18.05 6.08
CA ARG A 158 -3.12 19.13 5.42
C ARG A 158 -2.12 19.78 6.38
N SER A 159 -2.55 20.09 7.60
CA SER A 159 -1.69 20.69 8.64
C SER A 159 -0.49 19.79 8.98
N VAL A 160 -0.67 18.46 8.97
CA VAL A 160 0.46 17.52 9.15
C VAL A 160 1.41 17.56 7.94
N ALA A 161 0.88 17.64 6.72
CA ALA A 161 1.69 17.74 5.51
C ALA A 161 2.51 19.04 5.44
N GLU A 162 2.04 20.15 6.02
CA GLU A 162 2.73 21.44 6.02
C GLU A 162 4.09 21.44 6.74
N PHE A 163 4.32 20.50 7.65
CA PHE A 163 5.63 20.33 8.31
C PHE A 163 6.72 19.78 7.37
N TYR A 164 6.33 19.25 6.20
CA TYR A 164 7.23 18.63 5.23
C TYR A 164 7.13 19.38 3.91
N ASN A 165 8.20 20.06 3.49
CA ASN A 165 8.18 20.93 2.30
C ASN A 165 7.70 20.21 1.02
N ASP A 166 8.13 18.96 0.84
CA ASP A 166 7.74 18.14 -0.31
C ASP A 166 6.22 17.94 -0.35
N TYR A 167 5.61 17.58 0.78
CA TYR A 167 4.17 17.32 0.90
C TYR A 167 3.34 18.59 0.92
N LYS A 168 3.85 19.65 1.56
CA LYS A 168 3.22 20.97 1.56
C LYS A 168 2.91 21.45 0.14
N SER A 169 3.88 21.35 -0.77
CA SER A 169 3.69 21.75 -2.17
C SER A 169 2.60 20.94 -2.87
N CYS A 170 2.54 19.62 -2.64
CA CYS A 170 1.49 18.76 -3.20
C CYS A 170 0.09 19.16 -2.72
N PHE A 171 -0.07 19.49 -1.43
CA PHE A 171 -1.35 19.89 -0.84
C PHE A 171 -1.77 21.33 -1.19
N GLU A 172 -0.83 22.26 -1.37
CA GLU A 172 -1.12 23.64 -1.78
C GLU A 172 -1.53 23.74 -3.25
N GLU A 173 -0.90 22.94 -4.12
CA GLU A 173 -1.19 22.92 -5.55
C GLU A 173 -2.38 22.04 -5.93
N ALA A 174 -2.89 21.22 -5.00
CA ALA A 174 -4.11 20.45 -5.18
C ALA A 174 -5.31 21.42 -5.11
N GLY A 175 -6.00 21.58 -6.24
CA GLY A 175 -7.16 22.48 -6.31
C GLY A 175 -8.46 21.76 -5.97
N THR A 176 -9.45 22.54 -5.51
CA THR A 176 -10.79 22.05 -5.17
C THR A 176 -11.81 22.31 -6.27
N ASN A 177 -11.43 23.01 -7.36
CA ASN A 177 -12.37 23.35 -8.43
C ASN A 177 -12.45 22.25 -9.50
N PRO A 178 -13.59 22.13 -10.20
CA PRO A 178 -13.71 21.22 -11.33
C PRO A 178 -12.68 21.57 -12.43
N GLY A 179 -11.78 20.63 -12.72
CA GLY A 179 -10.70 20.79 -13.69
C GLY A 179 -9.34 21.13 -13.09
N ASP A 180 -9.27 21.39 -11.79
CA ASP A 180 -7.99 21.47 -11.07
C ASP A 180 -7.41 20.06 -10.87
N LYS A 181 -6.09 19.99 -10.71
CA LYS A 181 -5.40 18.74 -10.36
C LYS A 181 -5.79 18.32 -8.95
N THR A 182 -6.13 17.04 -8.81
CA THR A 182 -6.43 16.43 -7.51
C THR A 182 -5.14 16.22 -6.71
N LEU A 183 -5.28 15.93 -5.41
CA LEU A 183 -4.15 15.54 -4.57
C LEU A 183 -3.45 14.27 -5.10
N GLU A 184 -4.22 13.31 -5.62
CA GLU A 184 -3.66 12.10 -6.23
C GLU A 184 -2.84 12.42 -7.48
N ASP A 185 -3.32 13.32 -8.34
CA ASP A 185 -2.55 13.80 -9.50
C ASP A 185 -1.22 14.43 -9.08
N LYS A 186 -1.24 15.20 -7.97
CA LYS A 186 -0.04 15.84 -7.43
C LYS A 186 0.95 14.86 -6.83
N PHE A 187 0.46 13.83 -6.13
CA PHE A 187 1.32 12.74 -5.67
C PHE A 187 1.91 11.97 -6.85
N PHE A 188 1.13 11.72 -7.91
CA PHE A 188 1.61 11.05 -9.10
C PHE A 188 2.70 11.87 -9.83
N GLU A 189 2.52 13.19 -9.96
CA GLU A 189 3.55 14.08 -10.53
C GLU A 189 4.86 14.05 -9.73
N HIS A 190 4.75 14.04 -8.40
CA HIS A 190 5.91 13.94 -7.52
C HIS A 190 6.59 12.57 -7.63
N GLU A 191 5.82 11.48 -7.66
CA GLU A 191 6.31 10.11 -7.87
C GLU A 191 7.11 10.00 -9.18
N VAL A 192 6.54 10.50 -10.28
CA VAL A 192 7.21 10.53 -11.59
C VAL A 192 8.51 11.34 -11.52
N LYS A 193 8.52 12.48 -10.81
CA LYS A 193 9.72 13.28 -10.65
C LYS A 193 10.83 12.52 -9.90
N LEU A 194 10.50 11.80 -8.84
CA LEU A 194 11.47 10.95 -8.12
C LEU A 194 12.01 9.84 -9.04
N ASN A 195 11.12 9.18 -9.79
CA ASN A 195 11.52 8.14 -10.76
C ASN A 195 12.41 8.70 -11.89
N VAL A 196 12.17 9.92 -12.35
CA VAL A 196 13.04 10.58 -13.34
C VAL A 196 14.42 10.90 -12.75
N ASN A 197 14.47 11.34 -11.49
CA ASN A 197 15.73 11.63 -10.80
C ASN A 197 16.59 10.38 -10.60
N ALA A 198 15.99 9.19 -10.48
CA ALA A 198 16.72 7.93 -10.43
C ALA A 198 17.68 7.78 -11.63
N PHE A 199 17.28 8.20 -12.83
CA PHE A 199 18.12 8.13 -14.03
C PHE A 199 19.33 9.09 -14.04
N MET A 200 19.45 9.99 -13.05
CA MET A 200 20.60 10.89 -12.92
C MET A 200 21.81 10.21 -12.27
N GLN A 201 21.59 9.07 -11.61
CA GLN A 201 22.65 8.24 -11.04
C GLN A 201 22.99 7.08 -12.00
N GLN A 202 24.11 6.39 -11.77
CA GLN A 202 24.55 5.28 -12.62
C GLN A 202 25.07 4.14 -11.76
N PHE A 203 24.90 2.89 -12.20
CA PHE A 203 25.31 1.70 -11.43
C PHE A 203 24.50 1.45 -10.15
N HIS A 204 23.18 1.65 -10.23
CA HIS A 204 22.20 1.18 -9.25
C HIS A 204 21.11 0.32 -9.89
N PHE A 205 20.36 -0.41 -9.06
CA PHE A 205 19.20 -1.20 -9.49
C PHE A 205 17.87 -0.43 -9.46
N GLY A 206 17.87 0.77 -8.85
CA GLY A 206 16.69 1.65 -8.75
C GLY A 206 16.36 2.43 -10.02
#